data_AF-A0AAJ0U7I3-F1
#
_entry.id   AF-A0AAJ0U7I3-F1
#
_cell.length_a   1.000
_cell.length_b   1.000
_cell.length_c   1.000
_cell.angle_alpha   90.00
_cell.angle_beta   90.00
_cell.angle_gamma   90.00
#
_symmetry.space_group_name_H-M   'P 1'
#
loop_
_entity.id
_entity.type
_entity.pdbx_description
1 polymer ?
#
loop_
_entity_poly.entity_id
_entity_poly.type
_entity_poly.pdbx_seq_one_letter_code
_entity_poly.pdbx_strand_id
1 'polypeptide(L)'
;MDISEEAKNIAKDLVRFQAVPTNSEEDALHIGIAAANGIDYLLTWNFKHINNAEMKGAIVKVVENHGFVCPVLCSPEELGA
;
A
#
# COMPACT_ATOMS: atom_id res chain seq x y z
N MET A 1 19.06 3.96 3.65
CA MET A 1 17.69 4.25 4.13
C MET A 1 17.22 3.01 4.85
N ASP A 2 17.04 3.11 6.17
CA ASP A 2 16.56 2.00 6.96
C ASP A 2 15.05 1.90 6.75
N ILE A 3 14.58 0.79 6.20
CA ILE A 3 13.15 0.52 6.05
C ILE A 3 12.72 -0.05 7.40
N SER A 4 11.88 0.69 8.13
CA SER A 4 11.32 0.28 9.42
C SER A 4 10.78 -1.15 9.33
N GLU A 5 11.03 -1.96 10.35
CA GLU A 5 10.56 -3.35 10.39
C GLU A 5 9.03 -3.42 10.24
N GLU A 6 8.31 -2.41 10.74
CA GLU A 6 6.87 -2.22 10.55
C GLU A 6 6.48 -2.17 9.06
N ALA A 7 7.19 -1.37 8.26
CA ALA A 7 6.93 -1.26 6.82
C ALA A 7 7.11 -2.61 6.11
N LYS A 8 8.12 -3.39 6.48
CA LYS A 8 8.34 -4.74 5.93
C LYS A 8 7.25 -5.73 6.37
N ASN A 9 6.78 -5.62 7.60
CA ASN A 9 5.70 -6.46 8.12
C ASN A 9 4.38 -6.16 7.40
N ILE A 10 4.03 -4.88 7.26
CA ILE A 10 2.86 -4.45 6.48
C ILE A 10 2.96 -4.98 5.05
N ALA A 11 4.10 -4.79 4.37
CA ALA A 11 4.31 -5.28 3.01
C ALA A 11 4.12 -6.79 2.87
N LYS A 12 4.67 -7.57 3.81
CA LYS A 12 4.51 -9.03 3.84
C LYS A 12 3.06 -9.43 4.03
N ASP A 13 2.34 -8.79 4.96
CA ASP A 13 0.93 -9.08 5.17
C ASP A 13 0.09 -8.68 3.95
N LEU A 14 0.39 -7.56 3.29
CA LEU A 14 -0.31 -7.16 2.06
C LEU A 14 -0.22 -8.23 0.96
N VAL A 15 0.96 -8.83 0.77
CA VAL A 15 1.15 -9.94 -0.18
C VAL A 15 0.48 -11.22 0.33
N ARG A 16 0.61 -11.52 1.63
CA ARG A 16 0.04 -12.71 2.28
C ARG A 16 -1.49 -12.73 2.23
N PHE A 17 -2.14 -11.60 2.44
CA PHE A 17 -3.59 -11.42 2.36
C PHE A 17 -4.09 -11.25 0.92
N GLN A 18 -3.20 -11.36 -0.08
CA GLN A 18 -3.50 -11.13 -1.50
C GLN A 18 -4.09 -9.73 -1.77
N ALA A 19 -3.82 -8.77 -0.88
CA ALA A 19 -4.18 -7.37 -1.07
C ALA A 19 -3.33 -6.73 -2.17
N VAL A 20 -2.09 -7.22 -2.33
CA VAL A 20 -1.18 -6.89 -3.43
C VAL A 20 -0.73 -8.21 -4.09
N PRO A 21 -0.71 -8.31 -5.42
CA PRO A 21 -0.20 -9.49 -6.10
C PRO A 21 1.28 -9.72 -5.77
N THR A 22 1.71 -10.98 -5.71
CA THR A 22 3.12 -11.39 -5.51
C THR A 22 4.06 -10.87 -6.58
N ASN A 23 3.56 -10.44 -7.74
CA ASN A 23 4.38 -9.81 -8.77
C ASN A 23 4.61 -8.29 -8.54
N SER A 24 4.09 -7.76 -7.42
CA SER A 24 4.11 -6.34 -7.06
C SER A 24 4.56 -6.14 -5.60
N GLU A 25 5.56 -6.92 -5.16
CA GLU A 25 6.13 -6.81 -3.80
C GLU A 25 6.73 -5.42 -3.53
N GLU A 26 7.29 -4.77 -4.55
CA GLU A 26 7.82 -3.40 -4.47
C GLU A 26 6.70 -2.38 -4.16
N ASP A 27 5.52 -2.54 -4.75
CA ASP A 27 4.34 -1.73 -4.44
C ASP A 27 3.89 -1.96 -2.99
N ALA A 28 3.83 -3.21 -2.54
CA ALA A 28 3.49 -3.55 -1.15
C ALA A 28 4.46 -2.89 -0.15
N LEU A 29 5.75 -2.85 -0.50
CA LEU A 29 6.78 -2.21 0.31
C LEU A 29 6.60 -0.69 0.36
N HIS A 30 6.32 -0.04 -0.77
CA HIS A 30 6.02 1.40 -0.79
C HIS A 30 4.79 1.75 0.04
N ILE A 31 3.74 0.92 0.00
CA ILE A 31 2.54 1.09 0.84
C ILE A 31 2.91 0.95 2.32
N GLY A 32 3.67 -0.08 2.67
CA GLY A 32 4.14 -0.29 4.04
C GLY A 32 4.98 0.87 4.56
N ILE A 33 5.86 1.42 3.72
CA ILE A 33 6.69 2.59 4.06
C ILE A 33 5.80 3.82 4.27
N ALA A 34 4.85 4.08 3.35
CA ALA A 34 3.94 5.22 3.47
C ALA A 34 3.07 5.12 4.73
N ALA A 35 2.48 3.95 4.99
CA ALA A 35 1.70 3.70 6.19
C ALA A 35 2.53 3.88 7.48
N ALA A 36 3.73 3.30 7.53
CA ALA A 36 4.62 3.41 8.69
C ALA A 36 5.11 4.84 8.94
N ASN A 37 5.23 5.66 7.89
CA ASN A 37 5.61 7.07 7.99
C ASN A 37 4.41 8.01 8.16
N GLY A 38 3.18 7.51 8.19
CA GLY A 38 1.97 8.33 8.29
C GLY A 38 1.75 9.24 7.08
N ILE A 39 2.17 8.80 5.89
CA ILE A 39 1.96 9.53 4.64
C ILE A 39 0.48 9.40 4.26
N ASP A 40 -0.22 10.52 4.08
CA ASP A 40 -1.63 10.53 3.68
C ASP A 40 -1.86 10.15 2.21
N TYR A 41 -0.87 10.34 1.33
CA TYR A 41 -1.01 10.12 -0.11
C TYR A 41 0.17 9.34 -0.69
N LEU A 42 -0.13 8.17 -1.28
CA LEU A 42 0.87 7.39 -1.99
C LEU A 42 0.55 7.39 -3.49
N LEU A 43 1.45 8.00 -4.25
CA LEU A 43 1.49 7.91 -5.72
C LEU A 43 2.09 6.55 -6.09
N THR A 44 1.25 5.58 -6.43
CA THR A 44 1.71 4.34 -7.10
C THR A 44 1.40 4.42 -8.58
N TRP A 45 2.42 4.12 -9.40
CA TRP A 45 2.33 4.11 -10.87
C TRP A 45 1.72 2.81 -11.41
N ASN A 46 1.36 1.86 -10.55
CA ASN A 46 0.94 0.52 -10.95
C ASN A 46 -0.57 0.26 -10.72
N PHE A 47 -1.40 1.28 -10.96
CA PHE A 47 -2.86 1.19 -10.80
C PHE A 47 -3.55 0.31 -11.85
N LYS A 48 -2.90 -0.03 -12.97
CA LYS A 48 -3.53 -0.81 -14.05
C LYS A 48 -3.92 -2.24 -13.65
N HIS A 49 -3.38 -2.76 -12.55
CA HIS A 49 -3.73 -4.08 -11.99
C HIS A 49 -4.38 -4.02 -10.59
N ILE A 50 -4.34 -2.88 -9.89
CA ILE A 50 -4.81 -2.72 -8.49
C ILE A 50 -6.21 -2.07 -8.41
N ASN A 51 -6.86 -1.80 -9.55
CA ASN A 51 -8.17 -1.13 -9.62
C ASN A 51 -9.38 -1.95 -9.12
N ASN A 52 -9.15 -3.07 -8.42
CA ASN A 52 -10.23 -3.73 -7.69
C ASN A 52 -10.46 -2.96 -6.39
N ALA A 53 -11.63 -2.34 -6.23
CA ALA A 53 -12.04 -1.73 -4.96
C ALA A 53 -11.90 -2.71 -3.77
N GLU A 54 -12.03 -4.01 -4.02
CA GLU A 54 -11.71 -5.09 -3.07
C GLU A 54 -10.25 -5.08 -2.60
N MET A 55 -9.27 -4.90 -3.50
CA MET A 55 -7.85 -4.80 -3.10
C MET A 55 -7.64 -3.57 -2.22
N LYS A 56 -8.21 -2.42 -2.60
CA LYS A 56 -8.11 -1.20 -1.78
C LYS A 56 -8.68 -1.41 -0.37
N GLY A 57 -9.83 -2.08 -0.26
CA GLY A 57 -10.40 -2.45 1.03
C GLY A 57 -9.52 -3.42 1.83
N ALA A 58 -8.90 -4.40 1.16
CA ALA A 58 -7.97 -5.33 1.80
C ALA A 58 -6.70 -4.64 2.29
N ILE A 59 -6.13 -3.72 1.51
CA ILE A 59 -4.95 -2.94 1.88
C ILE A 59 -5.25 -2.12 3.14
N VAL A 60 -6.36 -1.37 3.13
CA VAL A 60 -6.81 -0.58 4.29
C VAL A 60 -6.93 -1.46 5.53
N LYS A 61 -7.60 -2.61 5.40
CA LYS A 61 -7.82 -3.53 6.52
C LYS A 61 -6.51 -4.10 7.09
N VAL A 62 -5.54 -4.43 6.24
CA VAL A 62 -4.22 -4.91 6.68
C VAL A 62 -3.48 -3.81 7.43
N VAL A 63 -3.46 -2.59 6.89
CA VAL A 63 -2.75 -1.46 7.49
C VAL A 63 -3.39 -1.06 8.83
N GLU A 64 -4.73 -0.98 8.89
CA GLU A 64 -5.48 -0.73 10.12
C GLU A 64 -5.27 -1.83 11.17
N ASN A 65 -5.16 -3.09 10.74
CA ASN A 65 -4.88 -4.21 11.66
C ASN A 65 -3.49 -4.10 12.30
N HIS A 66 -2.53 -3.45 11.63
CA HIS A 66 -1.22 -3.11 12.19
C HIS A 66 -1.25 -1.82 13.04
N GLY A 67 -2.38 -1.13 13.14
CA GLY A 67 -2.54 0.10 13.91
C GLY A 67 -2.08 1.36 13.19
N PHE A 68 -1.87 1.29 11.88
CA PHE A 68 -1.46 2.43 11.05
C PHE A 68 -2.64 2.97 10.23
N VAL A 69 -2.51 4.21 9.77
CA VAL A 69 -3.46 4.83 8.85
C VAL A 69 -3.08 4.46 7.42
N CYS A 70 -4.03 3.93 6.67
CA CYS A 70 -3.78 3.57 5.27
C CYS A 70 -3.65 4.83 4.41
N PRO A 71 -2.56 4.99 3.63
CA PRO A 71 -2.44 6.09 2.69
C PRO A 71 -3.56 6.03 1.65
N VAL A 72 -4.02 7.20 1.22
CA VAL A 72 -4.88 7.32 0.05
C VAL A 72 -4.04 7.03 -1.18
N LEU A 73 -4.31 5.87 -1.79
CA LEU A 73 -3.73 5.48 -3.06
C LEU A 73 -4.40 6.29 -4.17
N CYS A 74 -3.63 7.19 -4.78
CA CYS A 74 -4.05 8.00 -5.94
C CYS A 74 -3.20 7.66 -7.15
N SER A 75 -3.82 7.58 -8.32
CA SER A 75 -3.12 7.47 -9.59
C SER A 75 -2.52 8.83 -9.96
N PRO A 76 -1.35 8.89 -10.61
CA PRO A 76 -0.78 10.14 -11.11
C PRO A 76 -1.75 10.89 -12.05
N GLU A 77 -2.55 10.14 -12.80
CA GLU A 77 -3.59 10.66 -13.71
C GLU A 77 -4.70 11.43 -12.96
N GLU A 78 -4.96 11.11 -11.68
CA GLU A 78 -5.96 11.80 -10.85
C GLU A 78 -5.43 13.12 -10.26
N LEU A 79 -4.10 13.29 -10.17
CA LEU A 79 -3.44 14.47 -9.59
C LEU A 79 -3.07 15.54 -10.63
N GLY A 80 -3.39 15.31 -11.91
CA GLY A 80 -2.98 16.18 -13.03
C GLY A 80 -4.14 16.73 -13.87
N ALA A 81 -5.20 17.23 -13.22
CA ALA A 81 -6.24 18.05 -13.85
C ALA A 81 -6.04 19.54 -13.53
#